data_AF-A0AAU6AV90-F1
#
_entry.id   AF-A0AAU6AV90-F1
#
_cell.length_a   1.000
_cell.length_b   1.000
_cell.length_c   1.000
_cell.angle_alpha   90.00
_cell.angle_beta   90.00
_cell.angle_gamma   90.00
#
_symmetry.space_group_name_H-M   'P 1'
#
loop_
_entity.id
_entity.type
_entity.pdbx_description
1 polymer ?
#
loop_
_entity_poly.entity_id
_entity_poly.type
_entity_poly.pdbx_seq_one_letter_code
_entity_poly.pdbx_strand_id
1 'polypeptide(L)'
;MTRRRTQKRLGALAAALLALAAVPAAPALAGTGPAACSWTFEKIAPPDGYAPQDVRVTGTDSHGDYSGTVPNFATDSARMVIWTGGVPRIVPEIDDFTFPQIVGENSAGTVLLSGTQRSTSRSGVFLYSAAGALTYLTAPAGYRTDYAVALNERGDVLASGSSIKDGHAVTLLWSTLAAAPQVIDTAVGQGTDLDDDGTVLLSDGKNGPGHLWQGGRIVPLGGPGYPLLLAGIRGGHVIGTEIGAWPESQSVVWHAPGDARPIDDGGTAQAINAHGLIAGSRDTLTGPPAVWSDTTHLADLPLPAGFTDDSDMYVIGDDNTIFGSVNGYGPIRWTCTPTHA
;
A
#
# COMPACT_ATOMS: atom_id res chain seq x y z
N MET A 1 46.83 62.92 20.90
CA MET A 1 47.39 63.03 19.53
C MET A 1 47.80 61.63 19.05
N THR A 2 47.73 61.41 17.73
CA THR A 2 48.27 60.26 16.96
C THR A 2 47.45 58.95 16.82
N ARG A 3 46.52 59.01 15.84
CA ARG A 3 46.30 58.12 14.65
C ARG A 3 46.10 56.58 14.79
N ARG A 4 44.85 56.19 14.43
CA ARG A 4 44.40 55.26 13.36
C ARG A 4 45.20 53.95 13.10
N ARG A 5 44.49 52.82 13.16
CA ARG A 5 44.35 51.90 12.00
C ARG A 5 43.04 51.08 12.09
N THR A 6 42.07 51.53 11.32
CA THR A 6 40.83 50.86 10.97
C THR A 6 41.14 49.75 9.96
N GLN A 7 40.90 48.48 10.30
CA GLN A 7 40.83 47.41 9.31
C GLN A 7 39.36 47.14 8.98
N LYS A 8 38.96 47.63 7.81
CA LYS A 8 37.73 47.26 7.11
C LYS A 8 37.85 45.79 6.69
N ARG A 9 36.95 44.93 7.18
CA ARG A 9 36.70 43.63 6.53
C ARG A 9 35.50 43.80 5.59
N LEU A 10 35.83 43.83 4.29
CA LEU A 10 34.96 43.38 3.20
C LEU A 10 34.56 41.92 3.53
N GLY A 11 33.31 41.49 3.45
CA GLY A 11 32.42 41.58 2.31
C GLY A 11 32.30 40.19 1.71
N ALA A 12 31.23 39.47 2.03
CA ALA A 12 30.79 38.28 1.31
C ALA A 12 29.26 38.26 1.37
N LEU A 13 28.64 38.89 0.36
CA LEU A 13 27.22 38.71 0.06
C LEU A 13 27.06 37.32 -0.54
N ALA A 14 26.43 36.40 0.20
CA ALA A 14 25.94 35.15 -0.35
C ALA A 14 24.64 35.44 -1.11
N ALA A 15 24.72 35.49 -2.43
CA ALA A 15 23.56 35.55 -3.30
C ALA A 15 22.93 34.14 -3.36
N ALA A 16 21.78 33.98 -2.71
CA ALA A 16 20.95 32.79 -2.85
C ALA A 16 20.25 32.85 -4.22
N LEU A 17 20.75 32.05 -5.18
CA LEU A 17 20.06 31.79 -6.44
C LEU A 17 18.86 30.89 -6.16
N LEU A 18 17.67 31.48 -6.05
CA LEU A 18 16.39 30.79 -6.16
C LEU A 18 16.21 30.34 -7.61
N ALA A 19 16.69 29.13 -7.93
CA ALA A 19 16.34 28.47 -9.16
C ALA A 19 14.87 28.00 -9.05
N LEU A 20 13.94 28.78 -9.62
CA LEU A 20 12.62 28.25 -9.98
C LEU A 20 12.85 27.21 -11.09
N ALA A 21 12.99 25.94 -10.70
CA ALA A 21 12.84 24.84 -11.63
C ALA A 21 11.36 24.80 -12.04
N ALA A 22 11.05 25.35 -13.20
CA ALA A 22 9.79 25.05 -13.87
C ALA A 22 9.80 23.54 -14.18
N VAL A 23 9.10 22.76 -13.36
CA VAL A 23 8.85 21.35 -13.65
C VAL A 23 8.03 21.34 -14.94
N PRO A 24 8.56 20.86 -16.08
CA PRO A 24 7.74 20.72 -17.27
C PRO A 24 6.58 19.78 -16.90
N ALA A 25 5.35 20.28 -17.00
CA ALA A 25 4.17 19.44 -16.90
C ALA A 25 4.30 18.39 -18.00
N ALA A 26 4.60 17.15 -17.61
CA ALA A 26 4.61 16.04 -18.54
C ALA A 26 3.21 15.97 -19.18
N PRO A 27 3.11 15.82 -20.52
CA PRO A 27 1.81 15.63 -21.15
C PRO A 27 1.15 14.43 -20.49
N ALA A 28 -0.08 14.60 -20.00
CA ALA A 28 -0.90 13.50 -19.55
C ALA A 28 -1.00 12.52 -20.72
N LEU A 29 -0.37 11.35 -20.59
CA LEU A 29 -0.57 10.25 -21.51
C LEU A 29 -2.06 9.92 -21.40
N ALA A 30 -2.81 10.16 -22.48
CA ALA A 30 -4.16 9.65 -22.60
C ALA A 30 -4.02 8.13 -22.49
N GLY A 31 -4.39 7.59 -21.32
CA GLY A 31 -4.34 6.16 -21.07
C GLY A 31 -5.10 5.47 -22.18
N THR A 32 -4.42 4.66 -22.97
CA THR A 32 -5.10 3.61 -23.73
C THR A 32 -5.73 2.73 -22.68
N GLY A 33 -7.02 2.94 -22.41
CA GLY A 33 -7.78 2.10 -21.49
C GLY A 33 -7.55 0.64 -21.86
N PRO A 34 -7.55 -0.27 -20.87
CA PRO A 34 -7.27 -1.68 -21.11
C PRO A 34 -8.16 -2.15 -22.26
N ALA A 35 -7.54 -2.74 -23.28
CA ALA A 35 -8.28 -3.36 -24.37
C ALA A 35 -9.30 -4.32 -23.76
N ALA A 36 -10.48 -4.43 -24.40
CA ALA A 36 -11.46 -5.43 -23.99
C ALA A 36 -10.75 -6.78 -23.78
N CYS A 37 -10.96 -7.38 -22.62
CA CYS A 37 -10.29 -8.62 -22.26
C CYS A 37 -11.26 -9.53 -21.53
N SER A 38 -10.93 -10.82 -21.54
CA SER A 38 -11.66 -11.79 -20.76
C SER A 38 -10.89 -12.05 -19.46
N TRP A 39 -11.53 -11.74 -18.34
CA TRP A 39 -11.03 -12.13 -17.03
C TRP A 39 -11.26 -13.61 -16.81
N THR A 40 -10.22 -14.29 -16.36
CA THR A 40 -10.26 -15.68 -15.90
C THR A 40 -9.72 -15.74 -14.49
N PHE A 41 -10.07 -16.77 -13.73
CA PHE A 41 -9.49 -17.01 -12.42
C PHE A 41 -8.77 -18.36 -12.37
N GLU A 42 -7.76 -18.43 -11.54
CA GLU A 42 -7.04 -19.65 -11.18
C GLU A 42 -7.02 -19.81 -9.66
N LYS A 43 -7.08 -21.05 -9.19
CA LYS A 43 -6.94 -21.34 -7.76
C LYS A 43 -5.47 -21.30 -7.37
N ILE A 44 -5.16 -20.62 -6.27
CA ILE A 44 -3.81 -20.63 -5.71
C ILE A 44 -3.54 -21.95 -5.00
N ALA A 45 -2.40 -22.58 -5.33
CA ALA A 45 -1.97 -23.82 -4.70
C ALA A 45 -1.53 -23.55 -3.24
N PRO A 46 -2.09 -24.25 -2.24
CA PRO A 46 -1.62 -24.15 -0.87
C PRO A 46 -0.25 -24.83 -0.71
N PRO A 47 0.58 -24.39 0.25
CA PRO A 47 1.75 -25.17 0.67
C PRO A 47 1.35 -26.57 1.16
N ASP A 48 2.29 -27.53 1.07
CA ASP A 48 2.06 -28.89 1.55
C ASP A 48 1.58 -28.92 3.01
N GLY A 49 0.52 -29.68 3.26
CA GLY A 49 -0.08 -29.83 4.59
C GLY A 49 -1.09 -28.74 4.99
N TYR A 50 -1.34 -27.76 4.12
CA TYR A 50 -2.33 -26.70 4.35
C TYR A 50 -3.55 -26.85 3.47
N ALA A 51 -4.72 -26.48 3.99
CA ALA A 51 -5.92 -26.39 3.20
C ALA A 51 -5.99 -25.03 2.48
N PRO A 52 -6.66 -24.93 1.31
CA PRO A 52 -6.76 -23.66 0.58
C PRO A 52 -7.28 -22.49 1.40
N GLN A 53 -8.27 -22.72 2.29
CA GLN A 53 -8.84 -21.67 3.14
C GLN A 53 -7.87 -21.12 4.20
N ASP A 54 -6.76 -21.81 4.44
CA ASP A 54 -5.73 -21.38 5.40
C ASP A 54 -4.76 -20.36 4.77
N VAL A 55 -4.80 -20.21 3.45
CA VAL A 55 -3.88 -19.37 2.69
C VAL A 55 -4.44 -17.96 2.55
N ARG A 56 -3.58 -16.96 2.70
CA ARG A 56 -3.86 -15.56 2.34
C ARG A 56 -2.72 -15.04 1.47
N VAL A 57 -3.04 -14.31 0.40
CA VAL A 57 -2.07 -13.54 -0.39
C VAL A 57 -2.08 -12.11 0.12
N THR A 58 -0.91 -11.53 0.35
CA THR A 58 -0.74 -10.19 0.94
C THR A 58 0.13 -9.28 0.08
N GLY A 59 0.89 -9.82 -0.87
CA GLY A 59 1.76 -9.04 -1.75
C GLY A 59 1.98 -9.73 -3.09
N THR A 60 2.39 -8.97 -4.10
CA THR A 60 2.73 -9.45 -5.44
C THR A 60 3.96 -8.70 -5.93
N ASP A 61 4.84 -9.37 -6.66
CA ASP A 61 6.00 -8.72 -7.27
C ASP A 61 5.66 -8.10 -8.63
N SER A 62 4.41 -8.16 -9.08
CA SER A 62 3.98 -7.69 -10.41
C SER A 62 4.73 -8.35 -11.58
N HIS A 63 5.33 -9.51 -11.37
CA HIS A 63 5.98 -10.34 -12.40
C HIS A 63 5.53 -11.81 -12.34
N GLY A 64 4.50 -12.10 -11.54
CA GLY A 64 3.87 -13.41 -11.42
C GLY A 64 4.22 -14.17 -10.16
N ASP A 65 5.19 -13.69 -9.38
CA ASP A 65 5.49 -14.19 -8.04
C ASP A 65 4.70 -13.35 -7.02
N TYR A 66 4.47 -13.94 -5.84
CA TYR A 66 3.66 -13.32 -4.80
C TYR A 66 3.97 -13.91 -3.43
N SER A 67 3.51 -13.23 -2.40
CA SER A 67 3.75 -13.59 -1.01
C SER A 67 2.48 -13.49 -0.18
N GLY A 68 2.52 -14.13 0.97
CA GLY A 68 1.34 -14.33 1.77
C GLY A 68 1.62 -15.09 3.05
N THR A 69 0.55 -15.63 3.62
CA THR A 69 0.61 -16.30 4.91
C THR A 69 -0.21 -17.58 4.94
N VAL A 70 0.22 -18.48 5.83
CA VAL A 70 -0.58 -19.58 6.37
C VAL A 70 -0.52 -19.57 7.90
N PRO A 71 -1.50 -20.14 8.62
CA PRO A 71 -1.42 -20.29 10.06
C PRO A 71 -0.27 -21.20 10.50
N ASN A 72 0.25 -20.94 11.69
CA ASN A 72 1.11 -21.83 12.45
C ASN A 72 0.28 -22.41 13.59
N PHE A 73 -0.28 -23.60 13.37
CA PHE A 73 -1.14 -24.27 14.34
C PHE A 73 -0.43 -24.62 15.66
N ALA A 74 0.91 -24.62 15.70
CA ALA A 74 1.67 -24.89 16.92
C ALA A 74 1.84 -23.65 17.81
N THR A 75 1.80 -22.44 17.23
CA THR A 75 2.13 -21.18 17.94
C THR A 75 1.05 -20.11 17.83
N ASP A 76 -0.08 -20.39 17.17
CA ASP A 76 -1.15 -19.42 16.91
C ASP A 76 -0.62 -18.12 16.28
N SER A 77 0.23 -18.29 15.25
CA SER A 77 0.88 -17.19 14.54
C SER A 77 0.80 -17.38 13.03
N ALA A 78 1.18 -16.39 12.22
CA ALA A 78 1.34 -16.60 10.78
C ALA A 78 2.71 -17.21 10.45
N ARG A 79 2.82 -17.89 9.30
CA ARG A 79 4.07 -18.24 8.62
C ARG A 79 4.06 -17.58 7.27
N MET A 80 5.19 -17.03 6.86
CA MET A 80 5.34 -16.43 5.54
C MET A 80 5.47 -17.52 4.47
N VAL A 81 4.78 -17.30 3.36
CA VAL A 81 4.85 -18.13 2.16
C VAL A 81 5.22 -17.23 0.99
N ILE A 82 6.11 -17.72 0.14
CA ILE A 82 6.44 -17.12 -1.16
C ILE A 82 6.07 -18.13 -2.24
N TRP A 83 5.40 -17.66 -3.29
CA TRP A 83 5.11 -18.44 -4.48
C TRP A 83 6.01 -17.97 -5.61
N THR A 84 6.84 -18.87 -6.13
CA THR A 84 7.69 -18.62 -7.30
C THR A 84 7.18 -19.45 -8.47
N GLY A 85 6.74 -18.80 -9.54
CA GLY A 85 6.09 -19.46 -10.68
C GLY A 85 4.87 -20.29 -10.24
N GLY A 86 4.14 -19.81 -9.23
CA GLY A 86 2.99 -20.50 -8.64
C GLY A 86 3.32 -21.67 -7.69
N VAL A 87 4.60 -21.95 -7.42
CA VAL A 87 5.02 -23.01 -6.49
C VAL A 87 5.24 -22.43 -5.09
N PRO A 88 4.46 -22.84 -4.06
CA PRO A 88 4.61 -22.33 -2.71
C PRO A 88 5.88 -22.83 -2.02
N ARG A 89 6.53 -21.94 -1.26
CA ARG A 89 7.59 -22.25 -0.31
C ARG A 89 7.34 -21.51 1.00
N ILE A 90 7.33 -22.25 2.11
CA ILE A 90 7.32 -21.65 3.45
C ILE A 90 8.71 -21.11 3.77
N VAL A 91 8.77 -19.92 4.36
CA VAL A 91 10.03 -19.26 4.72
C VAL A 91 10.36 -19.53 6.19
N PRO A 92 11.25 -20.49 6.51
CA PRO A 92 11.52 -20.91 7.88
C PRO A 92 12.18 -19.82 8.74
N GLU A 93 12.85 -18.85 8.13
CA GLU A 93 13.46 -17.71 8.83
C GLU A 93 12.43 -16.89 9.61
N ILE A 94 11.17 -16.87 9.15
CA ILE A 94 10.08 -16.17 9.82
C ILE A 94 9.52 -16.95 11.01
N ASP A 95 9.82 -18.25 11.14
CA ASP A 95 9.41 -19.02 12.32
C ASP A 95 10.08 -18.51 13.61
N ASP A 96 11.17 -17.73 13.53
CA ASP A 96 11.79 -17.06 14.71
C ASP A 96 10.97 -15.87 15.23
N PHE A 97 9.90 -15.45 14.54
CA PHE A 97 9.10 -14.29 14.92
C PHE A 97 7.93 -14.63 15.86
N THR A 98 7.64 -13.72 16.76
CA THR A 98 6.38 -13.65 17.51
C THR A 98 5.44 -12.66 16.83
N PHE A 99 4.22 -13.13 16.54
CA PHE A 99 3.17 -12.40 15.81
C PHE A 99 3.66 -11.72 14.51
N PRO A 100 4.27 -12.48 13.57
CA PRO A 100 4.66 -11.90 12.29
C PRO A 100 3.42 -11.41 11.54
N GLN A 101 3.48 -10.18 11.04
CA GLN A 101 2.50 -9.60 10.12
C GLN A 101 3.19 -9.34 8.79
N ILE A 102 2.77 -10.05 7.75
CA ILE A 102 3.27 -9.89 6.38
C ILE A 102 2.33 -8.90 5.70
N VAL A 103 2.89 -7.79 5.22
CA VAL A 103 2.10 -6.62 4.78
C VAL A 103 1.99 -6.54 3.27
N GLY A 104 3.10 -6.76 2.55
CA GLY A 104 3.13 -6.61 1.11
C GLY A 104 4.48 -6.96 0.51
N GLU A 105 4.54 -6.92 -0.82
CA GLU A 105 5.71 -7.21 -1.64
C GLU A 105 5.78 -6.19 -2.77
N ASN A 106 6.99 -5.84 -3.19
CA ASN A 106 7.21 -4.96 -4.33
C ASN A 106 7.84 -5.69 -5.52
N SER A 107 8.00 -4.99 -6.63
CA SER A 107 8.58 -5.49 -7.88
C SER A 107 10.00 -6.03 -7.80
N ALA A 108 10.73 -5.76 -6.72
CA ALA A 108 12.04 -6.35 -6.47
C ALA A 108 11.96 -7.69 -5.71
N GLY A 109 10.75 -8.22 -5.45
CA GLY A 109 10.52 -9.39 -4.62
C GLY A 109 10.89 -9.17 -3.15
N THR A 110 10.87 -7.91 -2.69
CA THR A 110 11.12 -7.60 -1.28
C THR A 110 9.81 -7.65 -0.54
N VAL A 111 9.74 -8.44 0.52
CA VAL A 111 8.56 -8.58 1.37
C VAL A 111 8.71 -7.74 2.63
N LEU A 112 7.71 -6.91 2.92
CA LEU A 112 7.60 -6.13 4.15
C LEU A 112 6.87 -6.94 5.22
N LEU A 113 7.46 -7.00 6.41
CA LEU A 113 6.82 -7.59 7.57
C LEU A 113 7.12 -6.83 8.86
N SER A 114 6.33 -7.10 9.90
CA SER A 114 6.62 -6.67 11.26
C SER A 114 6.41 -7.78 12.28
N GLY A 115 6.99 -7.63 13.47
CA GLY A 115 6.86 -8.58 14.56
C GLY A 115 8.04 -8.48 15.52
N THR A 116 8.17 -9.47 16.41
CA THR A 116 9.30 -9.56 17.33
C THR A 116 10.17 -10.77 17.00
N GLN A 117 11.39 -10.54 16.53
CA GLN A 117 12.38 -11.59 16.26
C GLN A 117 12.95 -12.12 17.58
N ARG A 118 12.69 -13.39 17.92
CA ARG A 118 13.03 -13.96 19.22
C ARG A 118 14.53 -14.06 19.44
N SER A 119 15.30 -14.49 18.44
CA SER A 119 16.75 -14.65 18.55
C SER A 119 17.51 -13.37 18.88
N THR A 120 17.01 -12.21 18.44
CA THR A 120 17.66 -10.89 18.63
C THR A 120 16.90 -9.99 19.59
N SER A 121 15.69 -10.39 20.02
CA SER A 121 14.73 -9.56 20.77
C SER A 121 14.37 -8.24 20.08
N ARG A 122 14.60 -8.12 18.76
CA ARG A 122 14.24 -6.93 17.99
C ARG A 122 12.75 -6.96 17.67
N SER A 123 12.07 -5.89 18.02
CA SER A 123 10.67 -5.67 17.66
C SER A 123 10.57 -4.49 16.70
N GLY A 124 9.72 -4.61 15.69
CA GLY A 124 9.48 -3.56 14.70
C GLY A 124 9.35 -4.11 13.29
N VAL A 125 9.89 -3.37 12.33
CA VAL A 125 9.71 -3.63 10.89
C VAL A 125 10.96 -4.24 10.27
N PHE A 126 10.74 -5.18 9.36
CA PHE A 126 11.79 -5.92 8.67
C PHE A 126 11.47 -6.02 7.18
N LEU A 127 12.53 -6.08 6.38
CA LEU A 127 12.47 -6.42 4.96
C LEU A 127 13.09 -7.80 4.77
N TYR A 128 12.38 -8.68 4.06
CA TYR A 128 12.91 -9.95 3.58
C TYR A 128 13.12 -9.84 2.08
N SER A 129 14.37 -9.88 1.62
CA SER A 129 14.69 -9.74 0.20
C SER A 129 14.45 -11.05 -0.57
N ALA A 130 14.32 -10.95 -1.90
CA ALA A 130 14.26 -12.11 -2.78
C ALA A 130 15.46 -13.07 -2.62
N ALA A 131 16.63 -12.55 -2.23
CA ALA A 131 17.83 -13.33 -1.94
C ALA A 131 17.81 -14.04 -0.56
N GLY A 132 16.74 -13.85 0.22
CA GLY A 132 16.57 -14.44 1.55
C GLY A 132 17.23 -13.68 2.70
N ALA A 133 17.62 -12.42 2.48
CA ALA A 133 18.24 -11.61 3.53
C ALA A 133 17.17 -10.86 4.34
N LEU A 134 17.22 -11.01 5.66
CA LEU A 134 16.37 -10.27 6.60
C LEU A 134 17.07 -9.00 7.09
N THR A 135 16.46 -7.84 6.89
CA THR A 135 16.98 -6.53 7.27
C THR A 135 16.04 -5.85 8.26
N TYR A 136 16.54 -5.49 9.45
CA TYR A 136 15.77 -4.72 10.44
C TYR A 136 15.83 -3.22 10.17
N LEU A 137 14.67 -2.56 10.12
CA LEU A 137 14.59 -1.12 9.96
C LEU A 137 14.64 -0.42 11.32
N THR A 138 15.78 0.22 11.60
CA THR A 138 15.98 0.91 12.87
C THR A 138 15.13 2.17 12.95
N ALA A 139 14.38 2.31 14.04
CA ALA A 139 13.56 3.50 14.31
C ALA A 139 14.44 4.76 14.47
N PRO A 140 13.94 5.94 14.08
CA PRO A 140 14.57 7.22 14.41
C PRO A 140 14.77 7.40 15.92
N ALA A 141 15.83 8.10 16.31
CA ALA A 141 16.11 8.37 17.72
C ALA A 141 14.93 9.07 18.41
N GLY A 142 14.52 8.55 19.58
CA GLY A 142 13.37 9.05 20.35
C GLY A 142 12.03 8.40 20.00
N TYR A 143 12.01 7.49 19.03
CA TYR A 143 10.81 6.79 18.57
C TYR A 143 11.00 5.29 18.60
N ARG A 144 9.89 4.56 18.64
CA ARG A 144 9.83 3.12 18.38
C ARG A 144 8.93 2.84 17.18
N THR A 145 9.23 1.76 16.46
CA THR A 145 8.39 1.26 15.38
C THR A 145 7.44 0.22 15.95
N ASP A 146 6.14 0.38 15.73
CA ASP A 146 5.11 -0.49 16.28
C ASP A 146 4.76 -1.61 15.27
N TYR A 147 4.41 -1.27 14.03
CA TYR A 147 4.11 -2.25 12.97
C TYR A 147 4.25 -1.66 11.56
N ALA A 148 4.45 -2.53 10.57
CA ALA A 148 4.56 -2.17 9.16
C ALA A 148 3.20 -1.75 8.58
N VAL A 149 3.19 -0.80 7.64
CA VAL A 149 1.95 -0.31 7.00
C VAL A 149 1.97 -0.51 5.49
N ALA A 150 3.00 -0.05 4.79
CA ALA A 150 3.06 -0.12 3.33
C ALA A 150 4.50 -0.19 2.80
N LEU A 151 4.68 -0.81 1.64
CA LEU A 151 5.91 -0.88 0.86
C LEU A 151 5.57 -0.48 -0.58
N ASN A 152 6.29 0.49 -1.13
CA ASN A 152 6.08 0.90 -2.54
C ASN A 152 7.11 0.27 -3.48
N GLU A 153 7.02 0.52 -4.79
CA GLU A 153 7.89 -0.10 -5.80
C GLU A 153 9.33 0.33 -5.70
N ARG A 154 9.55 1.58 -5.25
CA ARG A 154 10.90 2.08 -5.01
C ARG A 154 11.57 1.38 -3.82
N GLY A 155 10.80 0.72 -2.96
CA GLY A 155 11.29 0.11 -1.72
C GLY A 155 11.30 1.08 -0.54
N ASP A 156 10.54 2.18 -0.62
CA ASP A 156 10.28 3.01 0.54
C ASP A 156 9.28 2.31 1.46
N VAL A 157 9.46 2.48 2.77
CA VAL A 157 8.67 1.78 3.79
C VAL A 157 7.93 2.77 4.67
N LEU A 158 6.63 2.54 4.81
CA LEU A 158 5.76 3.23 5.76
C LEU A 158 5.50 2.32 6.96
N ALA A 159 5.58 2.88 8.17
CA ALA A 159 5.22 2.18 9.39
C ALA A 159 4.45 3.08 10.36
N SER A 160 3.70 2.42 11.23
CA SER A 160 3.17 3.01 12.45
C SER A 160 4.25 2.96 13.53
N GLY A 161 4.34 4.02 14.33
CA GLY A 161 5.25 4.09 15.45
C GLY A 161 4.72 4.98 16.57
N SER A 162 5.53 5.15 17.60
CA SER A 162 5.20 6.03 18.71
C SER A 162 6.42 6.71 19.30
N SER A 163 6.22 7.93 19.80
CA SER A 163 7.22 8.67 20.56
C SER A 163 7.53 7.94 21.87
N ILE A 164 8.80 7.72 22.18
CA ILE A 164 9.21 7.07 23.45
C ILE A 164 8.93 7.99 24.65
N LYS A 165 8.92 9.30 24.44
CA LYS A 165 8.80 10.29 25.52
C LYS A 165 7.43 10.26 26.19
N ASP A 166 6.37 10.11 25.40
CA ASP A 166 4.99 10.29 25.82
C ASP A 166 4.00 9.28 25.19
N GLY A 167 4.48 8.41 24.31
CA GLY A 167 3.70 7.32 23.72
C GLY A 167 2.71 7.73 22.64
N HIS A 168 2.70 9.00 22.19
CA HIS A 168 1.78 9.40 21.12
C HIS A 168 2.16 8.74 19.79
N ALA A 169 1.15 8.43 18.99
CA ALA A 169 1.31 7.73 17.73
C ALA A 169 1.87 8.67 16.65
N VAL A 170 2.78 8.14 15.84
CA VAL A 170 3.41 8.83 14.70
C VAL A 170 3.46 7.90 13.49
N THR A 171 3.76 8.46 12.33
CA THR A 171 4.09 7.68 11.14
C THR A 171 5.58 7.80 10.84
N LEU A 172 6.21 6.68 10.51
CA LEU A 172 7.63 6.59 10.21
C LEU A 172 7.80 6.23 8.72
N LEU A 173 8.67 6.95 8.02
CA LEU A 173 8.94 6.74 6.60
C LEU A 173 10.44 6.51 6.39
N TRP A 174 10.82 5.33 5.90
CA TRP A 174 12.16 5.06 5.37
C TRP A 174 12.11 5.25 3.86
N SER A 175 12.48 6.44 3.39
CA SER A 175 12.61 6.70 1.96
C SER A 175 14.02 6.39 1.48
N THR A 176 14.13 5.70 0.35
CA THR A 176 15.38 5.47 -0.37
C THR A 176 16.00 6.76 -0.91
N LEU A 177 15.23 7.85 -0.99
CA LEU A 177 15.68 9.18 -1.40
C LEU A 177 16.17 10.05 -0.25
N ALA A 178 15.91 9.65 1.00
CA ALA A 178 16.31 10.38 2.20
C ALA A 178 17.53 9.74 2.86
N ALA A 179 18.42 10.58 3.42
CA ALA A 179 19.60 10.08 4.13
C ALA A 179 19.28 9.45 5.50
N ALA A 180 18.09 9.72 6.04
CA ALA A 180 17.62 9.22 7.32
C ALA A 180 16.10 9.03 7.28
N PRO A 181 15.52 8.15 8.12
CA PRO A 181 14.08 7.98 8.17
C PRO A 181 13.41 9.24 8.71
N GLN A 182 12.23 9.52 8.20
CA GLN A 182 11.43 10.69 8.53
C GLN A 182 10.35 10.33 9.53
N VAL A 183 10.03 11.28 10.42
CA VAL A 183 8.91 11.18 11.36
C VAL A 183 7.83 12.14 10.91
N ILE A 184 6.65 11.61 10.63
CA ILE A 184 5.44 12.34 10.30
C ILE A 184 4.60 12.37 11.58
N ASP A 185 4.79 13.42 12.36
CA ASP A 185 4.05 13.71 13.59
C ASP A 185 3.02 14.81 13.28
N THR A 186 1.75 14.41 13.21
CA THR A 186 0.66 15.26 12.76
C THR A 186 -0.64 14.94 13.49
N ALA A 187 -1.48 15.96 13.67
CA ALA A 187 -2.78 15.80 14.32
C ALA A 187 -3.88 15.23 13.40
N VAL A 188 -3.61 15.09 12.10
CA VAL A 188 -4.63 14.67 11.10
C VAL A 188 -4.71 13.16 10.88
N GLY A 189 -3.99 12.36 11.67
CA GLY A 189 -4.05 10.90 11.61
C GLY A 189 -2.71 10.23 11.34
N GLN A 190 -2.77 8.95 11.00
CA GLN A 190 -1.62 8.10 10.71
C GLN A 190 -1.60 7.69 9.23
N GLY A 191 -0.40 7.37 8.73
CA GLY A 191 -0.19 6.76 7.43
C GLY A 191 -0.93 5.45 7.30
N THR A 192 -1.69 5.31 6.22
CA THR A 192 -2.41 4.09 5.83
C THR A 192 -1.85 3.47 4.56
N ASP A 193 -1.27 4.28 3.67
CA ASP A 193 -0.64 3.81 2.43
C ASP A 193 0.40 4.81 1.89
N LEU A 194 1.24 4.38 0.95
CA LEU A 194 2.40 5.11 0.42
C LEU A 194 2.51 4.99 -1.10
N ASP A 195 2.56 6.13 -1.78
CA ASP A 195 2.78 6.19 -3.22
C ASP A 195 4.27 6.19 -3.59
N ASP A 196 4.57 5.89 -4.85
CA ASP A 196 5.93 5.85 -5.39
C ASP A 196 6.62 7.21 -5.43
N ASP A 197 5.90 8.33 -5.39
CA ASP A 197 6.53 9.65 -5.29
C ASP A 197 6.91 10.06 -3.85
N GLY A 198 6.60 9.20 -2.87
CA GLY A 198 6.80 9.45 -1.44
C GLY A 198 5.62 10.16 -0.76
N THR A 199 4.50 10.38 -1.45
CA THR A 199 3.25 10.86 -0.87
C THR A 199 2.66 9.79 0.04
N VAL A 200 2.31 10.19 1.26
CA VAL A 200 1.68 9.30 2.25
C VAL A 200 0.20 9.64 2.37
N LEU A 201 -0.67 8.64 2.23
CA LEU A 201 -2.09 8.75 2.55
C LEU A 201 -2.28 8.66 4.06
N LEU A 202 -2.96 9.63 4.64
CA LEU A 202 -3.22 9.74 6.08
C LEU A 202 -4.72 9.58 6.38
N SER A 203 -5.03 8.84 7.44
CA SER A 203 -6.37 8.68 7.99
C SER A 203 -6.37 8.79 9.51
N ASP A 204 -7.41 9.37 10.08
CA ASP A 204 -7.63 9.44 11.53
C ASP A 204 -8.38 8.23 12.10
N GLY A 205 -8.78 7.29 11.23
CA GLY A 205 -9.55 6.10 11.59
C GLY A 205 -10.96 6.37 12.10
N LYS A 206 -11.43 7.62 12.05
CA LYS A 206 -12.77 8.05 12.51
C LYS A 206 -13.67 8.42 11.35
N ASN A 207 -13.35 7.91 10.16
CA ASN A 207 -14.00 8.21 8.90
C ASN A 207 -14.01 9.72 8.60
N GLY A 208 -13.04 10.47 9.13
CA GLY A 208 -12.83 11.87 8.78
C GLY A 208 -12.30 12.02 7.35
N PRO A 209 -12.23 13.25 6.83
CA PRO A 209 -11.64 13.48 5.51
C PRO A 209 -10.18 13.03 5.49
N GLY A 210 -9.80 12.31 4.43
CA GLY A 210 -8.43 11.92 4.16
C GLY A 210 -7.48 13.11 4.02
N HIS A 211 -6.20 12.88 4.28
CA HIS A 211 -5.15 13.85 4.02
C HIS A 211 -3.97 13.19 3.29
N LEU A 212 -3.21 13.99 2.56
CA LEU A 212 -1.93 13.61 1.99
C LEU A 212 -0.82 14.31 2.77
N TRP A 213 0.23 13.57 3.12
CA TRP A 213 1.50 14.17 3.49
C TRP A 213 2.43 14.17 2.28
N GLN A 214 2.90 15.36 1.90
CA GLN A 214 3.73 15.59 0.73
C GLN A 214 4.95 16.42 1.12
N GLY A 215 6.08 15.75 1.36
CA GLY A 215 7.36 16.42 1.62
C GLY A 215 7.30 17.42 2.78
N GLY A 216 6.60 17.09 3.86
CA GLY A 216 6.44 17.94 5.05
C GLY A 216 5.19 18.83 5.06
N ARG A 217 4.33 18.74 4.03
CA ARG A 217 3.07 19.49 3.96
C ARG A 217 1.88 18.56 4.08
N ILE A 218 0.88 18.96 4.85
CA ILE A 218 -0.42 18.29 4.92
C ILE A 218 -1.36 18.93 3.91
N VAL A 219 -1.95 18.12 3.04
CA VAL A 219 -2.92 18.56 2.03
C VAL A 219 -4.21 17.78 2.25
N PRO A 220 -5.34 18.44 2.58
CA PRO A 220 -6.61 17.75 2.73
C PRO A 220 -7.03 17.17 1.37
N LEU A 221 -7.45 15.90 1.36
CA LEU A 221 -7.92 15.25 0.14
C LEU A 221 -9.22 15.89 -0.37
N GLY A 222 -10.01 16.47 0.54
CA GLY A 222 -11.36 16.98 0.25
C GLY A 222 -12.32 15.84 -0.08
N GLY A 223 -13.56 16.18 -0.41
CA GLY A 223 -14.56 15.19 -0.81
C GLY A 223 -15.90 15.39 -0.11
N PRO A 224 -16.85 14.51 -0.43
CA PRO A 224 -18.22 14.59 0.08
C PRO A 224 -18.24 14.34 1.59
N GLY A 225 -19.12 15.04 2.29
CA GLY A 225 -19.14 15.13 3.76
C GLY A 225 -19.57 13.86 4.50
N TYR A 226 -19.35 12.68 3.94
CA TYR A 226 -19.69 11.38 4.50
C TYR A 226 -18.47 10.69 5.15
N PRO A 227 -18.70 9.70 6.02
CA PRO A 227 -17.67 8.77 6.48
C PRO A 227 -16.91 8.12 5.30
N LEU A 228 -15.59 8.26 5.30
CA LEU A 228 -14.71 7.68 4.27
C LEU A 228 -13.88 6.52 4.81
N LEU A 229 -13.95 5.37 4.14
CA LEU A 229 -12.97 4.29 4.24
C LEU A 229 -11.93 4.46 3.14
N LEU A 230 -10.75 4.97 3.49
CA LEU A 230 -9.64 5.04 2.55
C LEU A 230 -9.02 3.66 2.37
N ALA A 231 -8.82 3.25 1.12
CA ALA A 231 -8.29 1.93 0.79
C ALA A 231 -6.82 1.97 0.36
N GLY A 232 -6.41 2.95 -0.44
CA GLY A 232 -5.02 3.04 -0.89
C GLY A 232 -4.70 4.24 -1.77
N ILE A 233 -3.42 4.40 -2.08
CA ILE A 233 -2.87 5.41 -2.99
C ILE A 233 -1.86 4.79 -3.94
N ARG A 234 -2.00 5.06 -5.24
CA ARG A 234 -1.03 4.61 -6.25
C ARG A 234 -1.07 5.49 -7.50
N GLY A 235 0.10 5.85 -8.02
CA GLY A 235 0.21 6.61 -9.27
C GLY A 235 -0.47 7.98 -9.21
N GLY A 236 -0.45 8.62 -8.04
CA GLY A 236 -1.11 9.90 -7.75
C GLY A 236 -2.62 9.79 -7.47
N HIS A 237 -3.20 8.59 -7.53
CA HIS A 237 -4.63 8.35 -7.31
C HIS A 237 -4.89 7.79 -5.92
N VAL A 238 -5.86 8.34 -5.21
CA VAL A 238 -6.38 7.76 -3.97
C VAL A 238 -7.70 7.07 -4.26
N ILE A 239 -7.96 5.93 -3.64
CA ILE A 239 -9.27 5.29 -3.65
C ILE A 239 -9.84 5.15 -2.24
N GLY A 240 -11.16 5.13 -2.17
CA GLY A 240 -11.86 4.88 -0.93
C GLY A 240 -13.35 4.70 -1.18
N THR A 241 -14.08 4.57 -0.08
CA THR A 241 -15.49 4.23 -0.09
C THR A 241 -16.24 5.14 0.88
N GLU A 242 -17.24 5.85 0.36
CA GLU A 242 -18.23 6.54 1.17
C GLU A 242 -19.21 5.53 1.77
N ILE A 243 -19.37 5.55 3.10
CA ILE A 243 -20.41 4.76 3.76
C ILE A 243 -21.60 5.68 4.09
N GLY A 244 -22.70 5.50 3.36
CA GLY A 244 -23.97 6.19 3.65
C GLY A 244 -24.73 5.51 4.79
N ALA A 245 -25.36 4.37 4.48
CA ALA A 245 -26.05 3.51 5.42
C ALA A 245 -25.96 2.07 4.93
N TRP A 246 -25.47 1.15 5.76
CA TRP A 246 -25.27 -0.24 5.33
C TRP A 246 -26.52 -0.83 4.66
N PRO A 247 -26.40 -1.47 3.48
CA PRO A 247 -25.17 -1.79 2.73
C PRO A 247 -24.81 -0.75 1.64
N GLU A 248 -25.49 0.40 1.62
CA GLU A 248 -25.28 1.47 0.64
C GLU A 248 -23.92 2.12 0.85
N SER A 249 -23.13 2.09 -0.21
CA SER A 249 -21.82 2.70 -0.29
C SER A 249 -21.55 3.15 -1.70
N GLN A 250 -20.61 4.08 -1.84
CA GLN A 250 -20.15 4.57 -3.13
C GLN A 250 -18.63 4.62 -3.11
N SER A 251 -18.00 3.85 -3.99
CA SER A 251 -16.56 3.95 -4.22
C SER A 251 -16.23 5.25 -4.92
N VAL A 252 -15.10 5.84 -4.55
CA VAL A 252 -14.60 7.10 -5.09
C VAL A 252 -13.11 7.00 -5.37
N VAL A 253 -12.69 7.72 -6.41
CA VAL A 253 -11.29 7.95 -6.76
C VAL A 253 -10.98 9.45 -6.70
N TRP A 254 -9.82 9.81 -6.18
CA TRP A 254 -9.29 11.17 -6.23
C TRP A 254 -8.06 11.19 -7.14
N HIS A 255 -8.10 11.98 -8.22
CA HIS A 255 -6.92 12.27 -9.05
C HIS A 255 -6.07 13.42 -8.51
N ALA A 256 -6.68 14.23 -7.65
CA ALA A 256 -6.04 15.32 -6.96
C ALA A 256 -6.87 15.68 -5.72
N PRO A 257 -6.25 16.37 -4.74
CA PRO A 257 -7.00 17.03 -3.67
C PRO A 257 -8.16 17.88 -4.21
N GLY A 258 -9.38 17.56 -3.76
CA GLY A 258 -10.62 18.23 -4.16
C GLY A 258 -11.28 17.70 -5.44
N ASP A 259 -10.68 16.74 -6.14
CA ASP A 259 -11.22 16.11 -7.35
C ASP A 259 -11.67 14.67 -7.06
N ALA A 260 -12.64 14.53 -6.16
CA ALA A 260 -13.28 13.25 -5.85
C ALA A 260 -14.30 12.90 -6.94
N ARG A 261 -14.21 11.69 -7.50
CA ARG A 261 -15.12 11.20 -8.53
C ARG A 261 -15.72 9.85 -8.14
N PRO A 262 -17.03 9.67 -8.25
CA PRO A 262 -17.64 8.37 -8.03
C PRO A 262 -17.18 7.38 -9.10
N ILE A 263 -16.94 6.14 -8.68
CA ILE A 263 -16.67 5.01 -9.58
C ILE A 263 -18.02 4.42 -10.00
N ASP A 264 -18.21 4.22 -11.31
CA ASP A 264 -19.46 3.73 -11.90
C ASP A 264 -19.87 2.39 -11.29
N ASP A 265 -21.08 2.33 -10.72
CA ASP A 265 -21.61 1.17 -9.98
C ASP A 265 -20.69 0.68 -8.84
N GLY A 266 -19.72 1.48 -8.39
CA GLY A 266 -18.75 1.10 -7.37
C GLY A 266 -19.37 1.06 -5.97
N GLY A 267 -19.37 -0.12 -5.34
CA GLY A 267 -19.79 -0.29 -3.95
C GLY A 267 -18.64 -0.08 -2.98
N THR A 268 -17.55 -0.85 -3.11
CA THR A 268 -16.30 -0.68 -2.36
C THR A 268 -15.10 -0.70 -3.29
N ALA A 269 -14.15 0.21 -3.15
CA ALA A 269 -12.83 0.11 -3.78
C ALA A 269 -11.81 -0.32 -2.71
N GLN A 270 -10.98 -1.32 -3.03
CA GLN A 270 -10.11 -1.98 -2.05
C GLN A 270 -8.64 -1.99 -2.47
N ALA A 271 -8.34 -1.97 -3.77
CA ALA A 271 -6.96 -1.91 -4.27
C ALA A 271 -6.88 -1.13 -5.59
N ILE A 272 -5.75 -0.46 -5.83
CA ILE A 272 -5.44 0.28 -7.06
C ILE A 272 -3.96 0.07 -7.45
N ASN A 273 -3.68 -0.08 -8.75
CA ASN A 273 -2.30 -0.17 -9.26
C ASN A 273 -1.82 1.12 -9.94
N ALA A 274 -0.55 1.16 -10.38
CA ALA A 274 0.06 2.34 -11.02
C ALA A 274 -0.60 2.76 -12.33
N HIS A 275 -1.41 1.87 -12.92
CA HIS A 275 -2.11 2.11 -14.18
C HIS A 275 -3.57 2.57 -13.97
N GLY A 276 -4.00 2.74 -12.72
CA GLY A 276 -5.37 3.14 -12.39
C GLY A 276 -6.40 2.01 -12.55
N LEU A 277 -5.94 0.75 -12.61
CA LEU A 277 -6.84 -0.40 -12.47
C LEU A 277 -7.22 -0.51 -11.00
N ILE A 278 -8.53 -0.56 -10.72
CA ILE A 278 -9.11 -0.61 -9.38
C ILE A 278 -9.86 -1.93 -9.24
N ALA A 279 -9.70 -2.59 -8.10
CA ALA A 279 -10.42 -3.81 -7.72
C ALA A 279 -11.22 -3.60 -6.44
N GLY A 280 -12.38 -4.27 -6.36
CA GLY A 280 -13.31 -4.14 -5.24
C GLY A 280 -14.66 -4.78 -5.55
N SER A 281 -15.73 -4.24 -4.97
CA SER A 281 -17.07 -4.83 -5.00
C SER A 281 -18.07 -3.85 -5.63
N ARG A 282 -18.93 -4.33 -6.54
CA ARG A 282 -19.97 -3.53 -7.20
C ARG A 282 -21.20 -3.35 -6.31
N ASP A 283 -21.98 -2.30 -6.56
CA ASP A 283 -23.34 -2.03 -6.06
C ASP A 283 -23.46 -1.72 -4.55
N THR A 284 -22.78 -2.48 -3.70
CA THR A 284 -22.87 -2.39 -2.24
C THR A 284 -21.52 -2.69 -1.61
N LEU A 285 -21.42 -2.55 -0.29
CA LEU A 285 -20.13 -2.76 0.39
C LEU A 285 -19.52 -4.16 0.16
N THR A 286 -20.37 -5.18 0.00
CA THR A 286 -19.98 -6.60 -0.15
C THR A 286 -20.66 -7.23 -1.38
N GLY A 287 -20.77 -6.48 -2.48
CA GLY A 287 -21.38 -6.98 -3.72
C GLY A 287 -20.43 -7.83 -4.58
N PRO A 288 -20.82 -8.12 -5.84
CA PRO A 288 -20.01 -8.92 -6.74
C PRO A 288 -18.61 -8.31 -6.97
N PRO A 289 -17.55 -9.14 -7.03
CA PRO A 289 -16.20 -8.66 -7.26
C PRO A 289 -16.11 -8.06 -8.67
N ALA A 290 -15.49 -6.90 -8.81
CA ALA A 290 -15.44 -6.15 -10.07
C ALA A 290 -14.13 -5.37 -10.22
N VAL A 291 -13.89 -4.93 -11.45
CA VAL A 291 -12.74 -4.13 -11.83
C VAL A 291 -13.14 -2.91 -12.64
N TRP A 292 -12.42 -1.82 -12.40
CA TRP A 292 -12.59 -0.53 -13.07
C TRP A 292 -11.26 -0.04 -13.59
N SER A 293 -11.28 0.68 -14.70
CA SER A 293 -10.18 1.56 -15.11
C SER A 293 -10.64 2.96 -14.79
N ASP A 294 -9.96 3.63 -13.85
CA ASP A 294 -10.43 4.90 -13.32
C ASP A 294 -11.87 4.76 -12.78
N THR A 295 -12.82 5.58 -13.22
CA THR A 295 -14.21 5.48 -12.79
C THR A 295 -15.04 4.49 -13.60
N THR A 296 -14.52 3.97 -14.73
CA THR A 296 -15.31 3.18 -15.68
C THR A 296 -15.25 1.69 -15.36
N HIS A 297 -16.42 1.07 -15.19
CA HIS A 297 -16.55 -0.38 -15.02
C HIS A 297 -16.04 -1.13 -16.25
N LEU A 298 -15.17 -2.11 -16.03
CA LEU A 298 -14.62 -2.95 -17.09
C LEU A 298 -15.30 -4.32 -17.14
N ALA A 299 -15.40 -4.97 -15.99
CA ALA A 299 -15.94 -6.32 -15.89
C ALA A 299 -16.24 -6.70 -14.43
N ASP A 300 -17.12 -7.68 -14.28
CA ASP A 300 -17.22 -8.46 -13.05
C ASP A 300 -16.14 -9.55 -13.08
N LEU A 301 -15.46 -9.75 -11.96
CA LEU A 301 -14.45 -10.78 -11.80
C LEU A 301 -15.13 -12.14 -11.64
N PRO A 302 -14.79 -13.15 -12.47
CA PRO A 302 -15.45 -14.45 -12.39
C PRO A 302 -15.12 -15.17 -11.09
N LEU A 303 -16.13 -15.83 -10.52
CA LEU A 303 -15.99 -16.66 -9.32
C LEU A 303 -16.13 -18.16 -9.66
N PRO A 304 -15.62 -19.06 -8.80
CA PRO A 304 -15.92 -20.49 -8.92
C PRO A 304 -17.42 -20.74 -8.88
N ALA A 305 -17.88 -21.75 -9.64
CA ALA A 305 -19.29 -22.10 -9.70
C ALA A 305 -19.87 -22.40 -8.30
N GLY A 306 -20.98 -21.76 -7.97
CA GLY A 306 -21.66 -21.91 -6.67
C GLY A 306 -21.27 -20.87 -5.62
N PHE A 307 -20.37 -19.94 -5.94
CA PHE A 307 -19.99 -18.82 -5.07
C PHE A 307 -20.48 -17.51 -5.68
N THR A 308 -20.98 -16.60 -4.85
CA THR A 308 -21.52 -15.29 -5.27
C THR A 308 -20.70 -14.12 -4.75
N ASP A 309 -19.95 -14.33 -3.66
CA ASP A 309 -19.27 -13.28 -2.92
C ASP A 309 -17.82 -13.72 -2.64
N ASP A 310 -16.91 -12.77 -2.60
CA ASP A 310 -15.52 -12.96 -2.19
C ASP A 310 -15.32 -12.49 -0.72
N SER A 311 -14.08 -12.32 -0.26
CA SER A 311 -13.74 -12.01 1.15
C SER A 311 -13.17 -10.61 1.35
N ASP A 312 -13.41 -9.70 0.41
CA ASP A 312 -13.15 -8.26 0.56
C ASP A 312 -11.67 -7.91 0.81
N MET A 313 -10.75 -8.71 0.25
CA MET A 313 -9.32 -8.44 0.30
C MET A 313 -8.71 -8.63 -1.09
N TYR A 314 -8.30 -7.53 -1.72
CA TYR A 314 -7.59 -7.56 -2.99
C TYR A 314 -6.14 -7.15 -2.85
N VAL A 315 -5.28 -7.84 -3.60
CA VAL A 315 -3.91 -7.43 -3.89
C VAL A 315 -3.81 -7.28 -5.40
N ILE A 316 -3.32 -6.15 -5.88
CA ILE A 316 -3.20 -5.87 -7.32
C ILE A 316 -1.76 -5.56 -7.68
N GLY A 317 -1.26 -6.22 -8.72
CA GLY A 317 0.04 -5.93 -9.31
C GLY A 317 -0.06 -4.90 -10.43
N ASP A 318 1.06 -4.27 -10.74
CA ASP A 318 1.19 -3.40 -11.91
C ASP A 318 1.15 -4.20 -13.23
N ASP A 319 1.28 -5.53 -13.18
CA ASP A 319 1.00 -6.43 -14.32
C ASP A 319 -0.50 -6.68 -14.54
N ASN A 320 -1.37 -6.01 -13.79
CA ASN A 320 -2.82 -6.21 -13.76
C ASN A 320 -3.25 -7.61 -13.28
N THR A 321 -2.36 -8.37 -12.64
CA THR A 321 -2.78 -9.55 -11.86
C THR A 321 -3.49 -9.09 -10.61
N ILE A 322 -4.64 -9.69 -10.30
CA ILE A 322 -5.39 -9.43 -9.07
C ILE A 322 -5.45 -10.72 -8.27
N PHE A 323 -5.21 -10.65 -6.97
CA PHE A 323 -5.44 -11.73 -6.03
C PHE A 323 -6.59 -11.35 -5.11
N GLY A 324 -7.36 -12.35 -4.71
CA GLY A 324 -8.35 -12.21 -3.64
C GLY A 324 -8.64 -13.57 -3.03
N SER A 325 -9.70 -13.67 -2.23
CA SER A 325 -10.09 -14.95 -1.65
C SER A 325 -11.60 -15.12 -1.62
N VAL A 326 -12.04 -16.36 -1.82
CA VAL A 326 -13.44 -16.76 -1.78
C VAL A 326 -13.67 -17.61 -0.54
N ASN A 327 -14.65 -17.22 0.27
CA ASN A 327 -14.93 -17.88 1.54
C ASN A 327 -15.19 -19.39 1.33
N GLY A 328 -14.46 -20.24 2.06
CA GLY A 328 -14.54 -21.70 1.94
C GLY A 328 -13.85 -22.31 0.71
N TYR A 329 -13.42 -21.50 -0.28
CA TYR A 329 -12.69 -21.99 -1.46
C TYR A 329 -11.17 -21.78 -1.35
N GLY A 330 -10.75 -20.66 -0.75
CA GLY A 330 -9.34 -20.23 -0.63
C GLY A 330 -9.00 -19.05 -1.53
N PRO A 331 -7.71 -18.69 -1.67
CA PRO A 331 -7.28 -17.61 -2.53
C PRO A 331 -7.35 -17.98 -4.02
N ILE A 332 -7.64 -16.97 -4.82
CA ILE A 332 -7.70 -17.05 -6.28
C ILE A 332 -6.90 -15.90 -6.90
N ARG A 333 -6.45 -16.12 -8.13
CA ARG A 333 -5.75 -15.17 -8.97
C ARG A 333 -6.61 -14.88 -10.20
N TRP A 334 -6.92 -13.63 -10.45
CA TRP A 334 -7.52 -13.18 -11.69
C TRP A 334 -6.48 -12.62 -12.65
N THR A 335 -6.64 -12.96 -13.92
CA THR A 335 -5.82 -12.45 -15.02
C THR A 335 -6.69 -12.07 -16.20
N CYS A 336 -6.31 -11.02 -16.90
CA CYS A 336 -7.00 -10.48 -18.07
C CYS A 336 -6.25 -10.91 -19.33
N THR A 337 -6.90 -11.68 -20.21
CA THR A 337 -6.33 -12.05 -21.51
C THR A 337 -6.96 -11.19 -22.61
N PRO A 338 -6.17 -10.46 -23.42
CA PRO A 338 -6.70 -9.64 -24.50
C PRO A 338 -7.61 -10.46 -25.41
N THR A 339 -8.80 -9.97 -25.72
CA THR A 339 -9.62 -10.59 -26.76
C THR A 339 -9.05 -10.15 -28.10
N HIS A 340 -8.40 -11.08 -28.81
CA HIS A 340 -8.02 -10.84 -30.21
C HIS A 340 -9.31 -10.60 -31.01
N ALA A 341 -9.53 -9.36 -31.41
CA ALA A 341 -10.57 -8.97 -32.36
C ALA A 341 -10.15 -9.30 -33.80
#